data_AF-A0A660LZG2-F1
#
_entry.id   AF-A0A660LZG2-F1
#
_cell.length_a   1.000
_cell.length_b   1.000
_cell.length_c   1.000
_cell.angle_alpha   90.00
_cell.angle_beta   90.00
_cell.angle_gamma   90.00
#
_symmetry.space_group_name_H-M   'P 1'
#
loop_
_entity.id
_entity.type
_entity.pdbx_description
1 polymer ?
#
loop_
_entity_poly.entity_id
_entity_poly.type
_entity_poly.pdbx_seq_one_letter_code
_entity_poly.pdbx_strand_id
1 'polypeptide(L)'
;MQQAGAPLKNPHTGGWRIPGTFTLREYYEANGRFKPANSGYQPRAGDVAIYRGSPVFGDHTNIVLKHDDGVLTTVGGNEMNRIRVFTNHDKRYDGLLGYGVLAE
;
A
#
# COMPACT_ATOMS: atom_id res chain seq x y z
N MET A 1 -9.22 6.11 -0.64
CA MET A 1 -8.87 6.60 -2.00
C MET A 1 -9.96 7.51 -2.57
N GLN A 2 -11.13 6.99 -2.98
CA GLN A 2 -12.22 7.81 -3.55
C GLN A 2 -12.60 9.04 -2.68
N GLN A 3 -12.91 8.81 -1.40
CA GLN A 3 -13.30 9.89 -0.47
C GLN A 3 -12.14 10.83 -0.11
N ALA A 4 -10.89 10.43 -0.39
CA ALA A 4 -9.70 11.25 -0.17
C ALA A 4 -9.34 12.09 -1.41
N GLY A 5 -10.21 12.17 -2.42
CA GLY A 5 -9.97 12.93 -3.65
C GLY A 5 -9.00 12.28 -4.64
N ALA A 6 -8.49 11.08 -4.34
CA ALA A 6 -7.55 10.34 -5.18
C ALA A 6 -8.14 8.98 -5.61
N PRO A 7 -9.21 8.96 -6.43
CA PRO A 7 -9.77 7.70 -6.91
C PRO A 7 -8.76 6.95 -7.79
N LEU A 8 -8.73 5.62 -7.65
CA LEU A 8 -8.02 4.78 -8.62
C LEU A 8 -8.94 4.54 -9.82
N LYS A 9 -8.42 3.98 -10.90
CA LYS A 9 -9.23 3.59 -12.06
C LYS A 9 -8.95 2.13 -12.37
N ASN A 10 -9.94 1.27 -12.14
CA ASN A 10 -9.85 -0.14 -12.46
C ASN A 10 -9.76 -0.32 -13.98
N PRO A 11 -8.67 -0.90 -14.50
CA PRO A 11 -8.48 -1.04 -15.94
C PRO A 11 -9.48 -2.01 -16.59
N HIS A 12 -10.08 -2.92 -15.82
CA HIS A 12 -10.99 -3.94 -16.33
C HIS A 12 -12.47 -3.54 -16.24
N THR A 13 -12.85 -2.74 -15.25
CA THR A 13 -14.26 -2.39 -15.01
C THR A 13 -14.57 -0.91 -15.18
N GLY A 14 -13.56 -0.04 -15.27
CA GLY A 14 -13.72 1.41 -15.30
C GLY A 14 -14.13 2.06 -13.97
N GLY A 15 -14.52 1.26 -12.98
CA GLY A 15 -14.86 1.74 -11.63
C GLY A 15 -13.63 2.13 -10.80
N TRP A 16 -13.84 2.77 -9.65
CA TRP A 16 -12.72 3.31 -8.87
C TRP A 16 -11.92 2.28 -8.06
N ARG A 17 -12.52 1.12 -7.75
CA ARG A 17 -11.95 0.11 -6.84
C ARG A 17 -11.14 -0.93 -7.62
N ILE A 18 -9.92 -1.22 -7.15
CA ILE A 18 -9.09 -2.34 -7.60
C ILE A 18 -8.97 -3.34 -6.44
N PRO A 19 -9.54 -4.56 -6.54
CA PRO A 19 -9.65 -5.47 -5.41
C PRO A 19 -8.39 -6.31 -5.15
N GLY A 20 -7.64 -6.69 -6.19
CA GLY A 20 -6.45 -7.54 -6.06
C GLY A 20 -5.18 -6.72 -5.79
N THR A 21 -4.36 -7.15 -4.83
CA THR A 21 -3.06 -6.53 -4.51
C THR A 21 -2.09 -6.56 -5.70
N PHE A 22 -2.10 -7.65 -6.45
CA PHE A 22 -1.29 -7.79 -7.67
C PHE A 22 -1.72 -6.78 -8.75
N THR A 23 -3.01 -6.74 -9.09
CA THR A 23 -3.56 -5.77 -10.04
C THR A 23 -3.37 -4.32 -9.57
N LEU A 24 -3.41 -4.09 -8.26
CA LEU A 24 -3.15 -2.78 -7.68
C LEU A 24 -1.70 -2.34 -7.89
N ARG A 25 -0.73 -3.23 -7.70
CA ARG A 25 0.68 -2.98 -8.02
C ARG A 25 0.87 -2.65 -9.50
N GLU A 26 0.32 -3.49 -10.39
CA GLU A 26 0.40 -3.30 -11.84
C GLU A 26 -0.22 -1.97 -12.26
N TYR A 27 -1.33 -1.57 -11.65
CA TYR A 27 -1.93 -0.26 -11.87
C TYR A 27 -0.96 0.87 -11.51
N TYR A 28 -0.34 0.84 -10.33
CA TYR A 28 0.62 1.86 -9.96
C TYR A 28 1.85 1.86 -10.88
N GLU A 29 2.35 0.70 -11.29
CA GLU A 29 3.47 0.58 -12.23
C GLU A 29 3.15 1.17 -13.60
N ALA A 30 2.01 0.79 -14.18
CA ALA A 30 1.55 1.27 -15.48
C ALA A 30 1.32 2.79 -15.52
N ASN A 31 1.06 3.40 -14.36
CA ASN A 31 0.88 4.84 -14.22
C ASN A 31 2.15 5.56 -13.73
N GLY A 32 3.31 4.90 -13.66
CA GLY A 32 4.56 5.50 -13.18
C GLY A 32 4.57 5.89 -11.69
N ARG A 33 3.63 5.33 -10.92
CA ARG A 33 3.34 5.67 -9.52
C ARG A 33 3.69 4.54 -8.55
N PHE A 34 4.43 3.53 -9.00
CA PHE A 34 4.95 2.49 -8.12
C PHE A 34 6.40 2.78 -7.74
N LYS A 35 6.70 2.71 -6.44
CA LYS A 35 8.04 2.83 -5.88
C LYS A 35 8.41 1.48 -5.25
N PRO A 36 9.32 0.69 -5.88
CA PRO A 36 9.76 -0.60 -5.31
C PRO A 36 10.36 -0.42 -3.91
N ALA A 37 10.18 -1.42 -3.04
CA ALA A 37 10.67 -1.35 -1.65
C ALA A 37 12.20 -1.16 -1.57
N ASN A 38 12.95 -1.64 -2.56
CA ASN A 38 14.40 -1.52 -2.65
C ASN A 38 14.89 -0.28 -3.43
N SER A 39 13.99 0.66 -3.79
CA SER A 39 14.35 1.86 -4.57
C SER A 39 15.00 2.98 -3.75
N GLY A 40 15.05 2.85 -2.42
CA GLY A 40 15.46 3.93 -1.52
C GLY A 40 14.37 4.99 -1.27
N TYR A 41 13.21 4.88 -1.92
CA TYR A 41 12.06 5.76 -1.68
C TYR A 41 11.60 5.72 -0.22
N GLN A 42 11.34 6.90 0.34
CA GLN A 42 10.81 7.08 1.68
C GLN A 42 9.30 7.33 1.58
N PRO A 43 8.45 6.41 2.06
CA PRO A 43 7.00 6.53 1.90
C PRO A 43 6.43 7.67 2.75
N ARG A 44 5.36 8.28 2.23
CA ARG A 44 4.66 9.41 2.83
C ARG A 44 3.27 8.99 3.29
N ALA A 45 2.67 9.79 4.17
CA ALA A 45 1.28 9.59 4.56
C ALA A 45 0.37 9.63 3.32
N GLY A 46 -0.52 8.64 3.21
CA GLY A 46 -1.42 8.48 2.06
C GLY A 46 -0.90 7.53 0.97
N ASP A 47 0.39 7.18 0.97
CA ASP A 47 0.90 6.13 0.11
C ASP A 47 0.28 4.78 0.45
N VAL A 48 0.24 3.89 -0.53
CA VAL A 48 -0.34 2.57 -0.41
C VAL A 48 0.76 1.52 -0.34
N ALA A 49 1.00 0.95 0.84
CA ALA A 49 1.92 -0.19 0.99
C ALA A 49 1.27 -1.45 0.41
N ILE A 50 2.04 -2.20 -0.38
CA ILE A 50 1.56 -3.41 -1.06
C ILE A 50 2.43 -4.59 -0.65
N TYR A 51 1.79 -5.64 -0.12
CA TYR A 51 2.43 -6.83 0.42
C TYR A 51 2.06 -8.06 -0.40
N ARG A 52 3.00 -9.01 -0.47
CA ARG A 52 2.81 -10.37 -0.96
C ARG A 52 3.54 -11.34 -0.04
N GLY A 53 2.82 -12.33 0.49
CA GLY A 53 3.39 -13.34 1.38
C GLY A 53 4.01 -12.73 2.64
N SER A 54 3.55 -11.57 3.09
CA SER A 54 4.09 -10.96 4.31
C SER A 54 3.80 -11.86 5.52
N PRO A 55 4.77 -12.07 6.43
CA PRO A 55 4.52 -12.86 7.64
C PRO A 55 3.55 -12.17 8.60
N VAL A 56 3.32 -10.85 8.44
CA VAL A 56 2.41 -10.07 9.28
C VAL A 56 1.03 -9.94 8.63
N PHE A 57 0.99 -9.74 7.32
CA PHE A 57 -0.23 -9.36 6.60
C PHE A 57 -0.68 -10.35 5.51
N GLY A 58 0.18 -11.28 5.09
CA GLY A 58 -0.04 -12.09 3.89
C GLY A 58 0.00 -11.24 2.62
N ASP A 59 -0.91 -11.54 1.68
CA ASP A 59 -1.18 -10.71 0.51
C ASP A 59 -2.14 -9.60 0.91
N HIS A 60 -1.62 -8.38 1.10
CA HIS A 60 -2.41 -7.29 1.66
C HIS A 60 -1.99 -5.92 1.13
N THR A 61 -2.80 -4.92 1.46
CA THR A 61 -2.45 -3.52 1.23
C THR A 61 -2.92 -2.64 2.36
N ASN A 62 -2.11 -1.63 2.68
CA ASN A 62 -2.38 -0.67 3.73
C ASN A 62 -2.17 0.75 3.23
N ILE A 63 -2.79 1.71 3.92
CA ILE A 63 -2.44 3.12 3.76
C ILE A 63 -1.36 3.47 4.78
N VAL A 64 -0.29 4.10 4.33
CA VAL A 64 0.77 4.62 5.20
C VAL A 64 0.22 5.83 5.96
N LEU A 65 0.39 5.81 7.27
CA LEU A 65 0.08 6.94 8.16
C LEU A 65 1.34 7.71 8.54
N LYS A 66 2.45 7.00 8.73
CA LYS A 66 3.72 7.57 9.20
C LYS A 66 4.89 6.70 8.80
N HIS A 67 6.03 7.33 8.55
CA HIS A 67 7.31 6.66 8.31
C HIS A 67 8.43 7.44 9.01
N ASP A 68 8.95 6.86 10.10
CA ASP A 68 10.00 7.46 10.92
C ASP A 68 11.16 6.47 11.07
N ASP A 69 12.35 6.85 10.63
CA ASP A 69 13.58 6.05 10.80
C ASP A 69 13.40 4.55 10.40
N GLY A 70 12.74 4.31 9.26
CA GLY A 70 12.48 2.96 8.78
C GLY A 70 11.35 2.23 9.53
N VAL A 71 10.62 2.88 10.43
CA VAL A 71 9.44 2.34 11.12
C VAL A 71 8.18 2.86 10.44
N LEU A 72 7.42 1.93 9.85
CA LEU A 72 6.13 2.21 9.24
C LEU A 72 5.00 2.09 10.24
N THR A 73 4.14 3.11 10.26
CA THR A 73 2.79 3.03 10.82
C THR A 73 1.79 3.02 9.67
N THR A 74 0.92 2.03 9.63
CA THR A 74 -0.06 1.87 8.56
C THR A 74 -1.46 1.62 9.13
N VAL A 75 -2.48 1.86 8.31
CA VAL A 75 -3.86 1.44 8.58
C VAL A 75 -4.33 0.48 7.49
N GLY A 76 -4.84 -0.67 7.90
CA GLY A 76 -5.40 -1.71 7.04
C GLY A 76 -6.82 -2.06 7.44
N GLY A 77 -7.58 -2.60 6.48
CA GLY A 77 -8.92 -3.12 6.70
C GLY A 77 -8.92 -4.64 6.63
N ASN A 78 -9.89 -5.28 7.29
CA ASN A 78 -10.01 -6.74 7.34
C ASN A 78 -8.78 -7.47 7.92
N GLU A 79 -7.99 -6.79 8.74
CA GLU A 79 -6.86 -7.40 9.43
C GLU A 79 -7.36 -8.02 10.73
N MET A 80 -7.52 -9.34 10.76
CA MET A 80 -8.21 -10.04 11.86
C MET A 80 -9.67 -9.56 12.01
N ASN A 81 -10.39 -9.41 10.89
CA ASN A 81 -11.78 -8.94 10.82
C ASN A 81 -12.03 -7.54 11.44
N ARG A 82 -11.02 -6.66 11.43
CA ARG A 82 -11.12 -5.28 11.93
C ARG A 82 -10.33 -4.31 11.07
N ILE A 83 -10.59 -3.02 11.28
CA ILE A 83 -9.65 -1.97 10.89
C ILE A 83 -8.53 -1.97 11.94
N ARG A 84 -7.27 -1.96 11.50
CA ARG A 84 -6.13 -1.98 12.40
C ARG A 84 -5.11 -0.93 12.01
N VAL A 85 -4.69 -0.14 13.00
CA VAL A 85 -3.46 0.65 12.93
C VAL A 85 -2.33 -0.23 13.44
N PHE A 86 -1.25 -0.36 12.68
CA PHE A 86 -0.10 -1.18 13.03
C PHE A 86 1.20 -0.39 12.89
N THR A 87 2.04 -0.43 13.92
CA THR A 87 3.38 0.14 13.89
C THR A 87 4.40 -0.99 13.88
N ASN A 88 5.21 -1.07 12.82
CA ASN A 88 6.17 -2.16 12.61
C ASN A 88 7.50 -1.89 13.31
N HIS A 89 7.50 -1.88 14.65
CA HIS A 89 8.71 -1.64 15.45
C HIS A 89 9.84 -2.63 15.16
N ASP A 90 9.50 -3.88 14.85
CA ASP A 90 10.44 -4.94 14.51
C ASP A 90 11.01 -4.82 13.08
N LYS A 91 10.55 -3.83 12.29
CA LYS A 91 10.97 -3.60 10.89
C LYS A 91 10.88 -4.86 10.01
N ARG A 92 9.89 -5.73 10.27
CA ARG A 92 9.65 -6.95 9.46
C ARG A 92 8.99 -6.58 8.15
N TYR A 93 9.81 -6.38 7.12
CA TYR A 93 9.35 -5.96 5.79
C TYR A 93 9.38 -7.08 4.74
N ASP A 94 9.62 -8.33 5.15
CA ASP A 94 9.48 -9.48 4.27
C ASP A 94 8.10 -9.47 3.60
N GLY A 95 8.11 -9.62 2.28
CA GLY A 95 6.91 -9.56 1.45
C GLY A 95 6.42 -8.15 1.12
N LEU A 96 7.01 -7.07 1.62
CA LEU A 96 6.71 -5.73 1.14
C LEU A 96 7.26 -5.54 -0.28
N LEU A 97 6.38 -5.36 -1.25
CA LEU A 97 6.77 -5.15 -2.65
C LEU A 97 7.19 -3.70 -2.92
N GLY A 98 6.51 -2.76 -2.27
CA GLY A 98 6.73 -1.33 -2.47
C GLY A 98 5.47 -0.52 -2.19
N TYR A 99 5.46 0.68 -2.75
CA TYR A 99 4.45 1.70 -2.45
C TYR A 99 3.81 2.23 -3.73
N GLY A 100 2.49 2.29 -3.73
CA GLY A 100 1.73 3.09 -4.69
C GLY A 100 1.59 4.51 -4.19
N VAL A 101 2.11 5.49 -4.93
CA VAL A 101 2.06 6.90 -4.52
C VAL A 101 0.82 7.60 -5.07
N LEU A 102 0.38 8.65 -4.38
CA LEU A 102 -0.67 9.54 -4.90
C LEU A 102 -0.21 10.20 -6.21
N ALA A 103 -1.16 10.53 -7.09
CA ALA A 103 -0.85 11.35 -8.25
C ALA A 103 -0.56 12.77 -7.75
N GLU A 104 0.54 13.37 -8.22
CA GLU A 104 0.80 14.80 -8.05
C GLU A 104 -0.17 15.64 -8.90
#